data_AF-A0A7X8QNW0-F1
#
_entry.id   AF-A0A7X8QNW0-F1
#
_cell.length_a   1.000
_cell.length_b   1.000
_cell.length_c   1.000
_cell.angle_alpha   90.00
_cell.angle_beta   90.00
_cell.angle_gamma   90.00
#
_symmetry.space_group_name_H-M   'P 1'
#
loop_
_entity.id
_entity.type
_entity.pdbx_description
1 polymer ?
#
loop_
_entity_poly.entity_id
_entity_poly.type
_entity_poly.pdbx_seq_one_letter_code
_entity_poly.pdbx_strand_id
1 'polypeptide(L)'
;MLEVNQGDNKKDVSNNIEGRLKIKKIDLSLPILKGASKENLKKSVASLEGTGSIGKVGNYCIAGHRSQAYGRNFNRLDELEVGDELVIETLEKEYNYVIEKNLC
;
A
#
# COMPACT_ATOMS: atom_id res chain seq x y z
N MET A 1 24.92 -26.63 2.00
CA MET A 1 23.50 -27.02 1.88
C MET A 1 22.73 -26.15 2.87
N LEU A 2 21.75 -25.39 2.37
CA LEU A 2 21.07 -24.29 3.06
C LEU A 2 20.06 -24.79 4.10
N GLU A 3 20.00 -24.14 5.26
CA GLU A 3 18.74 -24.04 6.03
C GLU A 3 18.53 -22.59 6.49
N VAL A 4 17.61 -21.93 5.79
CA VAL A 4 17.13 -20.58 6.06
C VAL A 4 16.16 -20.62 7.24
N ASN A 5 16.60 -20.15 8.41
CA ASN A 5 15.71 -19.93 9.55
C ASN A 5 15.13 -18.52 9.46
N GLN A 6 14.02 -18.38 8.75
CA GLN A 6 13.16 -17.20 8.88
C GLN A 6 12.25 -17.43 10.11
N GLY A 7 12.76 -17.05 11.27
CA GLY A 7 12.00 -17.03 12.51
C GLY A 7 11.00 -15.88 12.48
N ASP A 8 9.71 -16.24 12.48
CA ASP A 8 8.55 -15.41 12.84
C ASP A 8 8.87 -14.48 14.01
N ASN A 9 9.09 -13.19 13.75
CA ASN A 9 9.12 -12.17 14.79
C ASN A 9 7.78 -11.45 14.84
N LYS A 10 6.89 -12.02 15.65
CA LYS A 10 5.62 -11.44 16.08
C LYS A 10 5.89 -10.24 17.00
N LYS A 11 6.39 -9.14 16.46
CA LYS A 11 6.50 -7.81 17.11
C LYS A 11 6.18 -6.72 16.08
N ASP A 12 5.44 -5.70 16.50
CA ASP A 12 5.16 -4.45 15.76
C ASP A 12 4.15 -4.50 14.60
N VAL A 13 2.94 -5.05 14.83
CA VAL A 13 1.80 -4.69 13.94
C VAL A 13 1.33 -3.25 14.19
N SER A 14 1.59 -2.69 15.37
CA SER A 14 1.10 -1.37 15.77
C SER A 14 2.01 -0.20 15.37
N ASN A 15 3.27 -0.46 15.03
CA ASN A 15 4.29 0.60 14.83
C ASN A 15 4.83 0.67 13.38
N ASN A 16 4.35 -0.21 12.51
CA ASN A 16 4.75 -0.28 11.10
C ASN A 16 3.69 0.28 10.15
N ILE A 17 2.73 1.07 10.61
CA ILE A 17 1.71 1.69 9.74
C ILE A 17 2.18 3.11 9.41
N GLU A 18 2.41 3.40 8.13
CA GLU A 18 2.79 4.74 7.67
C GLU A 18 1.58 5.63 7.36
N GLY A 19 0.44 5.00 7.06
CA GLY A 19 -0.80 5.71 6.77
C GLY A 19 -1.90 4.75 6.32
N ARG A 20 -2.94 5.31 5.73
CA ARG A 20 -4.09 4.59 5.17
C ARG A 20 -4.36 5.09 3.76
N LEU A 21 -4.38 4.16 2.81
CA LEU A 21 -4.80 4.41 1.44
C LEU A 21 -6.32 4.27 1.35
N LYS A 22 -6.98 5.30 0.84
CA LYS A 22 -8.41 5.35 0.57
C LYS A 22 -8.65 5.64 -0.91
N ILE A 23 -9.49 4.83 -1.57
CA ILE A 23 -9.90 5.05 -2.96
C ILE A 23 -11.41 4.90 -3.03
N LYS A 24 -12.12 6.03 -3.19
CA LYS A 24 -13.59 6.08 -3.08
C LYS A 24 -14.28 5.26 -4.16
N LYS A 25 -13.78 5.29 -5.40
CA LYS A 25 -14.40 4.63 -6.56
C LYS A 25 -14.57 3.12 -6.39
N ILE A 26 -13.63 2.48 -5.71
CA ILE A 26 -13.60 1.03 -5.50
C ILE A 26 -13.87 0.63 -4.03
N ASP A 27 -14.30 1.59 -3.20
CA ASP A 27 -14.50 1.44 -1.76
C ASP A 27 -13.29 0.80 -1.04
N LEU A 28 -12.09 1.18 -1.46
CA LEU A 28 -10.85 0.64 -0.89
C LEU A 28 -10.42 1.50 0.30
N SER A 29 -10.21 0.88 1.46
CA SER A 29 -9.57 1.51 2.60
C SER A 29 -8.61 0.52 3.26
N LEU A 30 -7.31 0.67 3.03
CA LEU A 30 -6.28 -0.25 3.54
C LEU A 30 -5.16 0.50 4.28
N PRO A 31 -4.66 -0.05 5.40
CA PRO A 31 -3.47 0.48 6.04
C PRO A 31 -2.24 0.22 5.16
N ILE A 32 -1.37 1.22 5.07
CA ILE A 32 -0.08 1.12 4.38
C ILE A 32 0.96 0.71 5.40
N LEU A 33 1.48 -0.51 5.26
CA LEU A 33 2.55 -1.03 6.10
C LEU A 33 3.91 -0.54 5.60
N LYS A 34 4.84 -0.26 6.51
CA LYS A 34 6.21 0.08 6.18
C LYS A 34 6.96 -1.15 5.68
N GLY A 35 7.52 -1.06 4.49
CA GLY A 35 8.37 -2.11 3.92
C GLY A 35 7.58 -3.26 3.29
N ALA A 36 7.84 -3.49 2.00
CA ALA A 36 7.21 -4.51 1.15
C ALA A 36 7.75 -5.92 1.42
N SER A 37 7.78 -6.34 2.68
CA SER A 37 8.13 -7.70 3.10
C SER A 37 7.01 -8.68 2.76
N LYS A 38 7.35 -9.95 2.49
CA LYS A 38 6.37 -11.03 2.19
C LYS A 38 5.27 -11.13 3.25
N GLU A 39 5.60 -10.94 4.52
CA GLU A 39 4.63 -11.00 5.61
C GLU A 39 3.68 -9.80 5.62
N ASN A 40 4.18 -8.60 5.33
CA ASN A 40 3.39 -7.38 5.25
C ASN A 40 2.43 -7.44 4.06
N LEU A 41 2.92 -7.84 2.89
CA LEU A 41 2.11 -7.98 1.68
C LEU A 41 1.00 -9.03 1.82
N LYS A 42 1.21 -10.07 2.65
CA LYS A 42 0.14 -11.03 3.01
C LYS A 42 -0.99 -10.39 3.83
N LYS A 43 -0.70 -9.36 4.61
CA LYS A 43 -1.65 -8.71 5.53
C LYS A 43 -2.34 -7.52 4.86
N SER A 44 -1.60 -6.66 4.17
CA SER A 44 -2.13 -5.47 3.50
C SER A 44 -1.18 -4.93 2.43
N VAL A 45 -1.46 -3.73 1.94
CA VAL A 45 -0.54 -2.99 1.08
C VAL A 45 0.65 -2.48 1.90
N ALA A 46 1.81 -2.37 1.27
CA ALA A 46 3.04 -1.96 1.93
C ALA A 46 3.86 -1.00 1.07
N SER A 47 4.51 -0.03 1.70
CA SER A 47 5.42 0.89 1.03
C SER A 47 6.73 0.21 0.66
N LEU A 48 7.32 0.66 -0.43
CA LEU A 48 8.64 0.19 -0.86
C LEU A 48 9.72 1.05 -0.19
N GLU A 49 10.61 0.40 0.56
CA GLU A 49 11.76 1.08 1.17
C GLU A 49 12.71 1.63 0.09
N GLY A 50 13.27 2.82 0.36
CA GLY A 50 14.13 3.52 -0.59
C GLY A 50 13.39 4.28 -1.70
N THR A 51 12.05 4.32 -1.65
CA THR A 51 11.25 5.21 -2.50
C THR A 51 10.97 6.54 -1.79
N GLY A 52 10.25 7.44 -2.46
CA GLY A 52 9.85 8.73 -1.90
C GLY A 52 9.03 8.58 -0.61
N SER A 53 8.60 9.69 -0.03
CA SER A 53 7.73 9.68 1.14
C SER A 53 6.40 10.34 0.81
N ILE A 54 5.34 9.97 1.52
CA ILE A 54 4.01 10.56 1.37
C ILE A 54 4.13 12.08 1.49
N GLY A 55 3.58 12.81 0.50
CA GLY A 55 3.59 14.27 0.49
C GLY A 55 4.94 14.96 0.23
N LYS A 56 6.01 14.20 -0.04
CA LYS A 56 7.33 14.76 -0.36
C LYS A 56 7.62 14.68 -1.86
N VAL A 57 8.50 15.55 -2.33
CA VAL A 57 9.01 15.52 -3.70
C VAL A 57 9.68 14.16 -3.95
N GLY A 58 9.23 13.46 -4.99
CA GLY A 58 9.68 12.11 -5.36
C GLY A 58 8.50 11.18 -5.66
N ASN A 59 8.80 9.89 -5.82
CA ASN A 59 7.80 8.86 -6.13
C ASN A 59 7.60 7.95 -4.92
N TYR A 60 6.44 8.02 -4.28
CA TYR A 60 6.06 7.07 -3.22
C TYR A 60 5.49 5.81 -3.86
N CYS A 61 6.14 4.66 -3.68
CA CYS A 61 5.69 3.42 -4.29
C CYS A 61 5.05 2.51 -3.25
N ILE A 62 3.86 2.02 -3.56
CA ILE A 62 3.11 1.06 -2.73
C ILE A 62 2.99 -0.24 -3.51
N ALA A 63 3.35 -1.34 -2.86
CA ALA A 63 3.17 -2.69 -3.35
C ALA A 63 1.99 -3.36 -2.64
N GLY A 64 1.26 -4.19 -3.37
CA GLY A 64 0.15 -4.98 -2.84
C GLY A 64 -0.11 -6.20 -3.72
N HIS A 65 -0.51 -7.31 -3.10
CA HIS A 65 -0.88 -8.50 -3.88
C HIS A 65 -2.20 -8.27 -4.63
N ARG A 66 -2.28 -8.76 -5.87
CA ARG A 66 -3.55 -9.07 -6.52
C ARG A 66 -4.04 -10.42 -5.97
N SER A 67 -4.59 -10.39 -4.75
CA SER A 67 -5.14 -11.59 -4.13
C SER A 67 -6.48 -11.95 -4.77
N GLN A 68 -6.73 -13.24 -4.95
CA GLN A 68 -7.94 -13.79 -5.60
C GLN A 68 -9.23 -13.56 -4.78
N ALA A 69 -9.11 -13.11 -3.53
CA ALA A 69 -10.25 -12.68 -2.72
C ALA A 69 -10.76 -11.30 -3.21
N TYR A 70 -12.02 -11.29 -3.67
CA TYR A 70 -12.70 -10.08 -4.13
C TYR A 70 -12.73 -9.00 -3.04
N GLY A 71 -12.42 -7.75 -3.38
CA GLY A 71 -12.44 -6.62 -2.44
C GLY A 71 -11.25 -6.54 -1.46
N ARG A 72 -10.22 -7.39 -1.61
CA ARG A 72 -8.96 -7.24 -0.84
C ARG A 72 -7.82 -6.76 -1.72
N ASN A 73 -6.97 -5.90 -1.15
CA ASN A 73 -5.76 -5.37 -1.78
C ASN A 73 -6.04 -4.68 -3.13
N PHE A 74 -5.16 -4.89 -4.12
CA PHE A 74 -5.17 -4.20 -5.41
C PHE A 74 -5.89 -4.95 -6.52
N ASN A 75 -6.86 -5.81 -6.19
CA ASN A 75 -7.62 -6.58 -7.18
C ASN A 75 -8.43 -5.68 -8.13
N ARG A 76 -8.97 -4.58 -7.60
CA ARG A 76 -9.88 -3.66 -8.29
C ARG A 76 -9.19 -2.41 -8.87
N LEU A 77 -7.85 -2.37 -8.93
CA LEU A 77 -7.15 -1.21 -9.49
C LEU A 77 -7.46 -0.98 -10.99
N ASP A 78 -7.90 -2.02 -11.69
CA ASP A 78 -8.28 -1.97 -13.11
C ASP A 78 -9.54 -1.11 -13.35
N GLU A 79 -10.37 -0.91 -12.33
CA GLU A 79 -11.58 -0.09 -12.40
C GLU A 79 -11.28 1.42 -12.26
N LEU A 80 -10.03 1.78 -11.99
CA LEU A 80 -9.61 3.16 -11.85
C LEU A 80 -9.25 3.76 -13.22
N GLU A 81 -9.56 5.03 -13.40
CA GLU A 81 -9.41 5.79 -14.63
C GLU A 81 -8.61 7.07 -14.37
N VAL A 82 -8.05 7.65 -15.43
CA VAL A 82 -7.38 8.95 -15.36
C VAL A 82 -8.39 9.99 -14.89
N GLY A 83 -8.00 10.78 -13.87
CA GLY A 83 -8.86 11.76 -13.22
C GLY A 83 -9.49 11.28 -11.91
N ASP A 84 -9.41 9.98 -11.58
CA ASP A 84 -9.90 9.50 -10.28
C ASP A 84 -9.01 9.97 -9.12
N GLU A 85 -9.65 10.20 -7.98
CA GLU A 85 -9.00 10.65 -6.75
C GLU A 85 -8.62 9.47 -5.86
N LEU A 86 -7.40 9.51 -5.34
CA LEU A 86 -6.90 8.63 -4.30
C LEU A 86 -6.35 9.46 -3.14
N VAL A 87 -6.64 8.99 -1.93
CA VAL A 87 -6.38 9.74 -0.71
C VAL A 87 -5.47 8.92 0.18
N ILE A 88 -4.37 9.52 0.64
CA ILE A 88 -3.48 8.93 1.64
C ILE A 88 -3.62 9.72 2.93
N GLU A 89 -4.20 9.08 3.94
CA GLU A 89 -4.35 9.63 5.28
C GLU A 89 -3.18 9.17 6.16
N THR A 90 -2.36 10.11 6.62
CA THR A 90 -1.35 9.86 7.66
C THR A 90 -1.86 10.36 9.00
N LEU A 91 -1.10 10.13 10.08
CA LEU A 91 -1.44 10.63 11.41
C LEU A 91 -1.48 12.16 11.50
N GLU A 92 -0.77 12.84 10.59
CA GLU A 92 -0.59 14.29 10.64
C GLU A 92 -1.46 15.01 9.60
N LYS A 93 -1.59 14.43 8.39
CA LYS A 93 -2.22 15.08 7.24
C LYS A 93 -2.86 14.09 6.28
N GLU A 94 -3.82 14.60 5.52
CA GLU A 94 -4.39 13.91 4.36
C GLU A 94 -3.76 14.45 3.08
N TYR A 95 -3.43 13.54 2.15
CA TYR A 95 -2.84 13.86 0.86
C TYR A 95 -3.75 13.34 -0.25
N ASN A 96 -4.22 14.24 -1.09
CA ASN A 96 -5.05 13.92 -2.24
C ASN A 96 -4.18 13.84 -3.49
N TYR A 97 -4.33 12.75 -4.20
CA TYR A 97 -3.62 12.45 -5.44
C TYR A 97 -4.67 12.16 -6.52
N VAL A 98 -4.32 12.48 -7.75
CA VAL A 98 -5.17 12.22 -8.92
C VAL A 98 -4.42 11.28 -9.85
N ILE A 99 -5.12 10.30 -10.40
CA ILE A 99 -4.54 9.39 -11.38
C ILE A 99 -4.29 10.15 -12.67
N GLU A 100 -3.03 10.34 -13.02
CA GLU A 100 -2.65 10.97 -14.30
C GLU A 100 -2.47 9.95 -15.43
N LYS A 101 -2.10 8.71 -15.10
CA LYS A 101 -1.83 7.67 -16.08
C LYS A 101 -2.11 6.28 -15.50
N ASN A 102 -2.88 5.50 -16.25
CA ASN A 102 -2.99 4.06 -16.07
C ASN A 102 -2.08 3.35 -17.06
N LEU A 103 -1.35 2.34 -16.58
CA LEU A 103 -0.45 1.50 -17.36
C LEU A 103 -0.97 0.06 -17.45
N CYS A 104 -2.24 -0.16 -17.14
CA CYS A 104 -2.91 -1.46 -17.22
C CYS A 104 -3.10 -1.89 -18.68
#